data_AF-A0A699ZE80-F1
#
_entry.id   AF-A0A699ZE80-F1
#
_cell.length_a   1.000
_cell.length_b   1.000
_cell.length_c   1.000
_cell.angle_alpha   90.00
_cell.angle_beta   90.00
_cell.angle_gamma   90.00
#
_symmetry.space_group_name_H-M   'P 1'
#
loop_
_entity.id
_entity.type
_entity.pdbx_description
1 polymer ?
#
loop_
_entity_poly.entity_id
_entity_poly.type
_entity_poly.pdbx_seq_one_letter_code
_entity_poly.pdbx_strand_id
1 'polypeptide(L)'
;MTAPTSTLDLPKAAKLITDIKAVDAGMDFTNIDVVVEDTAFIQAAAATVQEQAKAALDEGMECMSQAKVGSALQVFFNLDQLSQAVDSLLAQHLQQLDKAARSSLDPRHLGGGPGAAVATAGLLGAAARGPTAAQPGAGASWQEKLWGGLREMADSLVHSASCVWHLQRVAAKKRDPLSHVCFLDVLVAPDQDLLCSRFWDEAVRVLAEVFAATAKPSTKAGFVRDALVAGYPKLAQLLETSFQKLLNETSVKGVMPAVTPDQLEQLLASTAPLQAAYLASCLNRMSEAVTQAFPGGPRSLSSLTDVQKCIGVLHEELKAGSSCSMLAALVAGTAGKALALLAEKAEYMAASGPDVRALSLGQPANAAQQRNIGLCSQLQEAVAVELVAPLFRAVVEKVEDGLAKMHRVDFGPEGLAAAQHGGAEGDVTLTSPHITEVVALITHFRAEFLSRFVPAPSPAVPSCGTVLAERMAARTLVFFVRHASLWPVRAQVRPLGQAGKLQMAKDMAELQMAVGASLYPLEQLHQPYRVLKAFRSLMFSQPDAVLVSPLLRELPPSIVVHHLFGRQVATGLGPAH
;
A
#
# COMPACT_ATOMS: atom_id res chain seq x y z
N MET A 1 -46.40 -49.36 14.78
CA MET A 1 -46.68 -47.90 14.71
C MET A 1 -45.43 -47.21 15.21
N THR A 2 -44.55 -46.82 14.29
CA THR A 2 -43.36 -46.03 14.60
C THR A 2 -43.82 -44.68 15.13
N ALA A 3 -43.47 -44.37 16.38
CA ALA A 3 -43.76 -43.07 16.97
C ALA A 3 -43.26 -41.96 16.04
N PRO A 4 -44.03 -40.88 15.81
CA PRO A 4 -43.51 -39.74 15.09
C PRO A 4 -42.27 -39.25 15.84
N THR A 5 -41.18 -39.00 15.12
CA THR A 5 -39.97 -38.35 15.67
C THR A 5 -40.37 -36.97 16.16
N SER A 6 -40.89 -36.90 17.39
CA SER A 6 -41.14 -35.66 18.10
C SER A 6 -39.81 -34.93 18.16
N THR A 7 -39.73 -33.76 17.52
CA THR A 7 -38.57 -32.87 17.65
C THR A 7 -38.32 -32.65 19.14
N LEU A 8 -37.25 -33.27 19.64
CA LEU A 8 -36.89 -33.20 21.04
C LEU A 8 -36.66 -31.74 21.41
N ASP A 9 -37.36 -31.25 22.43
CA ASP A 9 -37.14 -29.91 22.96
C ASP A 9 -35.89 -29.93 23.85
N LEU A 10 -34.73 -29.77 23.20
CA LEU A 10 -33.41 -29.89 23.84
C LEU A 10 -33.23 -28.98 25.07
N PRO A 11 -33.64 -27.70 25.05
CA PRO A 11 -33.58 -26.85 26.24
C PRO A 11 -34.37 -27.40 27.44
N LYS A 12 -35.57 -27.96 27.20
CA LYS A 12 -36.38 -28.55 28.27
C LYS A 12 -35.75 -29.85 28.80
N ALA A 13 -35.28 -30.71 27.91
CA ALA A 13 -34.60 -31.95 28.29
C ALA A 13 -33.38 -31.66 29.18
N ALA A 14 -32.54 -30.70 28.78
CA ALA A 14 -31.40 -30.24 29.56
C ALA A 14 -31.79 -29.76 30.96
N LYS A 15 -32.84 -28.94 31.06
CA LYS A 15 -33.30 -28.43 32.35
C LYS A 15 -33.77 -29.56 33.27
N LEU A 16 -34.58 -30.49 32.76
CA LEU A 16 -35.06 -31.64 33.53
C LEU A 16 -33.90 -32.51 34.05
N ILE A 17 -32.87 -32.72 33.23
CA ILE A 17 -31.67 -33.46 33.64
C ILE A 17 -30.97 -32.78 34.82
N THR A 18 -30.83 -31.45 34.78
CA THR A 18 -30.19 -30.69 35.85
C THR A 18 -31.04 -30.65 37.12
N ASP A 19 -32.36 -30.48 36.98
CA ASP A 19 -33.30 -30.53 38.11
C ASP A 19 -33.25 -31.91 38.80
N ILE A 20 -33.19 -33.00 38.03
CA ILE A 20 -33.06 -34.37 38.57
C ILE A 20 -31.72 -34.54 39.31
N LYS A 21 -30.61 -34.07 38.73
CA LYS A 21 -29.29 -34.12 39.38
C LYS A 21 -29.25 -33.32 40.69
N ALA A 22 -29.94 -32.19 40.76
CA ALA A 22 -30.03 -31.39 41.97
C ALA A 22 -30.82 -32.11 43.08
N VAL A 23 -31.88 -32.84 42.71
CA VAL A 23 -32.65 -33.67 43.66
C VAL A 23 -31.83 -34.86 44.15
N ASP A 24 -31.12 -35.55 43.25
CA ASP A 24 -30.25 -36.68 43.56
C ASP A 24 -29.07 -36.26 44.48
N ALA A 25 -28.49 -35.08 44.27
CA ALA A 25 -27.45 -34.55 45.15
C ALA A 25 -27.96 -34.17 46.56
N GLY A 26 -29.26 -33.92 46.71
CA GLY A 26 -29.88 -33.49 47.98
C GLY A 26 -30.30 -34.63 48.90
N MET A 27 -30.35 -35.87 48.41
CA MET A 27 -30.83 -37.03 49.16
C MET A 27 -30.02 -38.28 48.79
N ASP A 28 -29.63 -39.09 49.77
CA ASP A 28 -28.83 -40.31 49.50
C ASP A 28 -29.73 -41.46 49.02
N PHE A 29 -29.71 -41.73 47.71
CA PHE A 29 -30.47 -42.81 47.06
C PHE A 29 -29.61 -44.02 46.65
N THR A 30 -28.35 -44.11 47.11
CA THR A 30 -27.34 -45.06 46.60
C THR A 30 -27.66 -46.56 46.72
N ASN A 31 -28.74 -46.96 47.40
CA ASN A 31 -29.13 -48.38 47.59
C ASN A 31 -30.51 -48.74 47.03
N ILE A 32 -31.06 -47.92 46.13
CA ILE A 32 -32.37 -48.19 45.50
C ILE A 32 -32.13 -48.64 44.05
N ASP A 33 -32.35 -49.93 43.76
CA ASP A 33 -32.07 -50.53 42.45
C ASP A 33 -32.74 -49.79 41.28
N VAL A 34 -33.98 -49.29 41.49
CA VAL A 34 -34.72 -48.50 40.49
C VAL A 34 -34.01 -47.19 40.17
N VAL A 35 -33.43 -46.53 41.18
CA VAL A 35 -32.69 -45.27 41.01
C VAL A 35 -31.38 -45.52 40.27
N VAL A 36 -30.72 -46.66 40.49
CA VAL A 36 -29.48 -47.01 39.76
C VAL A 36 -29.74 -47.21 38.27
N GLU A 37 -30.83 -47.89 37.90
CA GLU A 37 -31.24 -48.08 36.50
C GLU A 37 -31.61 -46.74 35.84
N ASP A 38 -32.40 -45.90 36.53
CA ASP A 38 -32.76 -44.57 36.03
C ASP A 38 -31.55 -43.62 35.95
N THR A 39 -30.56 -43.76 36.84
CA THR A 39 -29.32 -42.97 36.79
C THR A 39 -28.52 -43.24 35.52
N ALA A 40 -28.41 -44.52 35.12
CA ALA A 40 -27.76 -44.90 33.87
C ALA A 40 -28.49 -44.32 32.65
N PHE A 41 -29.83 -44.33 32.67
CA PHE A 41 -30.66 -43.69 31.65
C PHE A 41 -30.43 -42.17 31.59
N ILE A 42 -30.42 -41.47 32.74
CA ILE A 42 -30.22 -40.03 32.82
C ILE A 42 -28.82 -39.64 32.30
N GLN A 43 -27.78 -40.42 32.62
CA GLN A 43 -26.44 -40.19 32.09
C GLN A 43 -26.39 -40.36 30.57
N ALA A 44 -27.02 -41.41 30.02
CA ALA A 44 -27.09 -41.62 28.58
C ALA A 44 -27.89 -40.50 27.87
N ALA A 45 -29.00 -40.08 28.47
CA ALA A 45 -29.80 -38.95 27.97
C ALA A 45 -29.00 -37.64 28.01
N ALA A 46 -28.25 -37.37 29.08
CA ALA A 46 -27.37 -36.20 29.19
C ALA A 46 -26.28 -36.19 28.11
N ALA A 47 -25.63 -37.33 27.86
CA ALA A 47 -24.66 -37.47 26.78
C ALA A 47 -25.28 -37.20 25.40
N THR A 48 -26.48 -37.73 25.16
CA THR A 48 -27.21 -37.52 23.89
C THR A 48 -27.58 -36.04 23.70
N VAL A 49 -28.09 -35.38 24.74
CA VAL A 49 -28.44 -33.95 24.68
C VAL A 49 -27.20 -33.08 24.47
N GLN A 50 -26.08 -33.40 25.14
CA GLN A 50 -24.80 -32.71 24.94
C GLN A 50 -24.27 -32.87 23.52
N GLU A 51 -24.31 -34.08 22.95
CA GLU A 51 -23.86 -34.35 21.59
C GLU A 51 -24.70 -33.58 20.57
N GLN A 52 -26.03 -33.60 20.72
CA GLN A 52 -26.93 -32.84 19.85
C GLN A 52 -26.76 -31.32 20.02
N ALA A 53 -26.52 -30.84 21.24
CA ALA A 53 -26.23 -29.44 21.51
C ALA A 53 -24.91 -28.99 20.88
N LYS A 54 -23.88 -29.84 20.94
CA LYS A 54 -22.58 -29.58 20.30
C LYS A 54 -22.73 -29.54 18.78
N ALA A 55 -23.40 -30.52 18.17
CA ALA A 55 -23.64 -30.53 16.73
C ALA A 55 -24.46 -29.30 16.29
N ALA A 56 -25.48 -28.90 17.06
CA ALA A 56 -26.25 -27.69 16.78
C ALA A 56 -25.45 -26.40 16.96
N LEU A 57 -24.49 -26.38 17.91
CA LEU A 57 -23.57 -25.27 18.07
C LEU A 57 -22.64 -25.18 16.87
N ASP A 58 -21.98 -26.29 16.49
CA ASP A 58 -21.07 -26.35 15.34
C ASP A 58 -21.78 -25.91 14.05
N GLU A 59 -22.95 -26.49 13.75
CA GLU A 59 -23.76 -26.09 12.58
C GLU A 59 -24.20 -24.61 12.65
N GLY A 60 -24.54 -24.15 13.86
CA GLY A 60 -24.90 -22.76 14.12
C GLY A 60 -23.75 -21.79 13.84
N MET A 61 -22.53 -22.17 14.20
CA MET A 61 -21.31 -21.39 13.99
C MET A 61 -20.93 -21.39 12.49
N GLU A 62 -20.98 -22.53 11.82
CA GLU A 62 -20.72 -22.65 10.37
C GLU A 62 -21.67 -21.78 9.53
N CYS A 63 -22.97 -21.78 9.87
CA CYS A 63 -23.97 -20.99 9.18
C CYS A 63 -24.10 -19.55 9.71
N MET A 64 -23.31 -19.15 10.72
CA MET A 64 -23.42 -17.86 11.41
C MET A 64 -24.86 -17.52 11.85
N SER A 65 -25.59 -18.51 12.33
CA SER A 65 -27.00 -18.40 12.71
C SER A 65 -27.17 -18.08 14.19
N GLN A 66 -27.61 -16.85 14.47
CA GLN A 66 -27.83 -16.38 15.85
C GLN A 66 -28.87 -17.24 16.59
N ALA A 67 -29.88 -17.74 15.90
CA ALA A 67 -30.93 -18.56 16.48
C ALA A 67 -30.41 -19.94 16.91
N LYS A 68 -29.63 -20.61 16.04
CA LYS A 68 -29.05 -21.92 16.33
C LYS A 68 -28.01 -21.84 17.45
N VAL A 69 -27.07 -20.89 17.34
CA VAL A 69 -26.06 -20.64 18.38
C VAL A 69 -26.74 -20.31 19.70
N GLY A 70 -27.70 -19.39 19.69
CA GLY A 70 -28.45 -19.05 20.90
C GLY A 70 -29.15 -20.27 21.50
N SER A 71 -29.83 -21.08 20.69
CA SER A 71 -30.53 -22.29 21.17
C SER A 71 -29.55 -23.28 21.81
N ALA A 72 -28.41 -23.55 21.16
CA ALA A 72 -27.38 -24.43 21.71
C ALA A 72 -26.79 -23.89 23.02
N LEU A 73 -26.50 -22.59 23.11
CA LEU A 73 -26.04 -21.97 24.36
C LEU A 73 -27.07 -22.09 25.49
N GLN A 74 -28.37 -22.05 25.18
CA GLN A 74 -29.41 -22.27 26.19
C GLN A 74 -29.37 -23.70 26.73
N VAL A 75 -29.14 -24.68 25.86
CA VAL A 75 -28.99 -26.08 26.28
C VAL A 75 -27.79 -26.24 27.21
N PHE A 76 -26.63 -25.66 26.86
CA PHE A 76 -25.44 -25.70 27.71
C PHE A 76 -25.58 -24.92 29.02
N PHE A 77 -26.29 -23.79 29.01
CA PHE A 77 -26.62 -23.05 30.23
C PHE A 77 -27.50 -23.89 31.15
N ASN A 78 -28.55 -24.52 30.62
CA ASN A 78 -29.43 -25.38 31.41
C ASN A 78 -28.73 -26.64 31.95
N LEU A 79 -27.62 -27.09 31.33
CA LEU A 79 -26.78 -28.19 31.79
C LEU A 79 -25.65 -27.78 32.74
N ASP A 80 -25.57 -26.50 33.14
CA ASP A 80 -24.47 -25.91 33.91
C ASP A 80 -23.07 -26.09 33.26
N GLN A 81 -23.02 -26.12 31.92
CA GLN A 81 -21.82 -26.40 31.14
C GLN A 81 -21.47 -25.32 30.12
N LEU A 82 -22.09 -24.14 30.24
CA LEU A 82 -21.91 -23.04 29.31
C LEU A 82 -20.43 -22.65 29.13
N SER A 83 -19.69 -22.43 30.23
CA SER A 83 -18.27 -22.05 30.18
C SER A 83 -17.40 -23.14 29.56
N GLN A 84 -17.61 -24.40 29.95
CA GLN A 84 -16.86 -25.53 29.40
C GLN A 84 -17.08 -25.69 27.89
N ALA A 85 -18.33 -25.54 27.42
CA ALA A 85 -18.65 -25.64 26.00
C ALA A 85 -18.00 -24.52 25.18
N VAL A 86 -18.02 -23.29 25.69
CA VAL A 86 -17.39 -22.14 25.05
C VAL A 86 -15.87 -22.28 25.04
N ASP A 87 -15.23 -22.62 26.16
CA ASP A 87 -13.78 -22.81 26.23
C ASP A 87 -13.32 -23.95 25.30
N SER A 88 -14.10 -25.02 25.18
CA SER A 88 -13.84 -26.12 24.24
C SER A 88 -13.90 -25.67 22.79
N LEU A 89 -14.86 -24.79 22.44
CA LEU A 89 -14.99 -24.23 21.09
C LEU A 89 -13.81 -23.30 20.75
N LEU A 90 -13.41 -22.44 21.69
CA LEU A 90 -12.24 -21.57 21.53
C LEU A 90 -10.97 -22.42 21.33
N ALA A 91 -10.78 -23.45 22.14
CA ALA A 91 -9.66 -24.38 22.02
C ALA A 91 -9.66 -25.12 20.67
N GLN A 92 -10.83 -25.54 20.18
CA GLN A 92 -10.97 -26.18 18.88
C GLN A 92 -10.52 -25.26 17.74
N HIS A 93 -10.96 -24.01 17.73
CA HIS A 93 -10.54 -23.02 16.72
C HIS A 93 -9.04 -22.72 16.79
N LEU A 94 -8.46 -22.61 17.99
CA LEU A 94 -7.02 -22.44 18.17
C LEU A 94 -6.22 -23.64 17.66
N GLN A 95 -6.68 -24.87 17.92
CA GLN A 95 -6.06 -26.09 17.41
C GLN A 95 -6.13 -26.20 15.90
N GLN A 96 -7.25 -25.77 15.29
CA GLN A 96 -7.38 -25.70 13.83
C GLN A 96 -6.38 -24.72 13.21
N LEU A 97 -6.24 -23.53 13.82
CA LEU A 97 -5.26 -22.53 13.39
C LEU A 97 -3.81 -23.03 13.54
N ASP A 98 -3.46 -23.61 14.69
CA ASP A 98 -2.13 -24.19 14.94
C ASP A 98 -1.79 -25.28 13.90
N LYS A 99 -2.75 -26.18 13.65
CA LYS A 99 -2.59 -27.24 12.65
C LYS A 99 -2.41 -26.67 11.24
N ALA A 100 -3.20 -25.68 10.84
CA ALA A 100 -3.09 -25.03 9.53
C ALA A 100 -1.76 -24.29 9.37
N ALA A 101 -1.31 -23.57 10.41
CA ALA A 101 -0.04 -22.88 10.41
C ALA A 101 1.14 -23.86 10.30
N ARG A 102 1.16 -24.92 11.12
CA ARG A 102 2.22 -25.93 11.10
C ARG A 102 2.27 -26.72 9.80
N SER A 103 1.12 -27.12 9.26
CA SER A 103 1.07 -27.88 8.00
C SER A 103 1.52 -27.04 6.82
N SER A 104 1.20 -25.74 6.80
CA SER A 104 1.60 -24.82 5.72
C SER A 104 3.12 -24.60 5.66
N LEU A 105 3.80 -24.70 6.80
CA LEU A 105 5.24 -24.46 6.92
C LEU A 105 6.07 -25.76 7.00
N ASP A 106 5.45 -26.95 7.02
CA ASP A 106 6.17 -28.22 7.11
C ASP A 106 6.93 -28.52 5.80
N PRO A 107 8.27 -28.59 5.83
CA PRO A 107 9.09 -28.90 4.66
C PRO A 107 8.71 -30.20 3.94
N ARG A 108 8.19 -31.19 4.69
CA ARG A 108 7.80 -32.51 4.16
C ARG A 108 6.55 -32.42 3.30
N HIS A 109 5.57 -31.61 3.72
CA HIS A 109 4.33 -31.38 2.98
C HIS A 109 4.56 -30.56 1.70
N LEU A 110 5.52 -29.64 1.75
CA LEU A 110 5.87 -28.78 0.61
C LEU A 110 6.61 -29.55 -0.50
N GLY A 111 7.24 -30.69 -0.19
CA GLY A 111 8.00 -31.49 -1.15
C GLY A 111 9.33 -30.83 -1.58
N GLY A 112 9.85 -29.92 -0.76
CA GLY A 112 11.10 -29.20 -1.04
C GLY A 112 12.32 -30.10 -0.86
N GLY A 113 12.95 -30.48 -1.98
CA GLY A 113 14.23 -31.19 -2.00
C GLY A 113 15.45 -30.25 -2.08
N PRO A 114 16.67 -30.79 -2.28
CA PRO A 114 17.91 -30.01 -2.39
C PRO A 114 17.88 -28.87 -3.42
N GLY A 115 17.09 -29.01 -4.50
CA GLY A 115 16.91 -27.98 -5.52
C GLY A 115 16.16 -26.72 -5.05
N ALA A 116 15.36 -26.81 -3.97
CA ALA A 116 14.61 -25.68 -3.41
C ALA A 116 15.52 -24.69 -2.66
N ALA A 117 16.57 -25.19 -2.01
CA ALA A 117 17.57 -24.37 -1.31
C ALA A 117 18.44 -23.56 -2.29
N VAL A 118 18.78 -24.13 -3.44
CA VAL A 118 19.57 -23.44 -4.47
C VAL A 118 18.78 -22.31 -5.13
N ALA A 119 17.49 -22.53 -5.42
CA ALA A 119 16.61 -21.51 -6.01
C ALA A 119 16.37 -20.32 -5.06
N THR A 120 16.27 -20.57 -3.75
CA THR A 120 16.02 -19.54 -2.73
C THR A 120 17.28 -18.76 -2.36
N ALA A 121 18.46 -19.40 -2.35
CA ALA A 121 19.73 -18.71 -2.14
C ALA A 121 20.00 -17.63 -3.21
N GLY A 122 19.62 -17.89 -4.47
CA GLY A 122 19.71 -16.92 -5.56
C GLY A 122 18.83 -15.68 -5.37
N LEU A 123 17.67 -15.83 -4.71
CA LEU A 123 16.78 -14.69 -4.38
C LEU A 123 17.34 -13.79 -3.27
N LEU A 124 18.14 -14.33 -2.36
CA LEU A 124 18.73 -13.58 -1.25
C LEU A 124 20.09 -12.97 -1.59
N GLY A 125 20.59 -13.15 -2.82
CA GLY A 125 21.90 -12.64 -3.24
C GLY A 125 23.09 -13.41 -2.65
N ALA A 126 22.85 -14.56 -2.02
CA ALA A 126 23.95 -15.41 -1.55
C ALA A 126 24.61 -16.08 -2.77
N ALA A 127 25.91 -15.82 -2.97
CA ALA A 127 26.69 -16.39 -4.07
C ALA A 127 26.50 -17.91 -4.14
N ALA A 128 25.74 -18.38 -5.14
CA ALA A 128 25.55 -19.80 -5.41
C ALA A 128 26.89 -20.40 -5.87
N ARG A 129 27.73 -20.83 -4.92
CA ARG A 129 28.93 -21.60 -5.20
C ARG A 129 28.54 -23.07 -5.38
N GLY A 130 28.15 -23.45 -6.60
CA GLY A 130 27.95 -24.85 -6.96
C GLY A 130 27.36 -25.06 -8.36
N PRO A 131 27.89 -25.99 -9.17
CA PRO A 131 27.41 -26.25 -10.53
C PRO A 131 26.22 -27.23 -10.50
N THR A 132 25.05 -26.76 -10.07
CA THR A 132 23.78 -27.43 -10.37
C THR A 132 22.72 -26.39 -10.65
N ALA A 133 22.60 -25.99 -11.92
CA ALA A 133 21.48 -25.19 -12.38
C ALA A 133 20.18 -25.96 -12.09
N ALA A 134 19.31 -25.39 -11.26
CA ALA A 134 17.99 -25.96 -11.01
C ALA A 134 17.20 -26.03 -12.32
N GLN A 135 16.58 -27.18 -12.60
CA GLN A 135 15.68 -27.33 -13.74
C GLN A 135 14.54 -26.28 -13.67
N PRO A 136 14.20 -25.61 -14.78
CA PRO A 136 13.12 -24.62 -14.80
C PRO A 136 11.78 -25.34 -14.59
N GLY A 137 11.18 -25.20 -13.41
CA GLY A 137 9.84 -25.73 -13.10
C GLY A 137 9.70 -26.32 -11.69
N ALA A 138 10.73 -26.99 -11.16
CA ALA A 138 10.65 -27.64 -9.84
C ALA A 138 10.62 -26.65 -8.66
N GLY A 139 11.18 -25.45 -8.82
CA GLY A 139 11.18 -24.40 -7.80
C GLY A 139 9.82 -23.68 -7.63
N ALA A 140 8.97 -23.67 -8.66
CA ALA A 140 7.71 -22.91 -8.65
C ALA A 140 6.59 -23.63 -7.89
N SER A 141 6.49 -24.96 -8.00
CA SER A 141 5.32 -25.69 -7.46
C SER A 141 5.27 -25.75 -5.94
N TRP A 142 6.42 -25.90 -5.25
CA TRP A 142 6.44 -25.92 -3.79
C TRP A 142 6.26 -24.52 -3.18
N GLN A 143 6.74 -23.47 -3.87
CA GLN A 143 6.49 -22.09 -3.45
C GLN A 143 5.02 -21.72 -3.58
N GLU A 144 4.35 -22.14 -4.67
CA GLU A 144 2.90 -21.99 -4.81
C GLU A 144 2.15 -22.70 -3.68
N LYS A 145 2.56 -23.93 -3.31
CA LYS A 145 2.00 -24.65 -2.16
C LYS A 145 2.23 -23.93 -0.84
N LEU A 146 3.43 -23.40 -0.59
CA LEU A 146 3.75 -22.62 0.61
C LEU A 146 2.83 -21.40 0.72
N TRP A 147 2.77 -20.58 -0.34
CA TRP A 147 1.93 -19.39 -0.33
C TRP A 147 0.43 -19.73 -0.35
N GLY A 148 0.03 -20.87 -0.93
CA GLY A 148 -1.32 -21.42 -0.83
C GLY A 148 -1.69 -21.75 0.62
N GLY A 149 -0.86 -22.53 1.30
CA GLY A 149 -1.07 -22.90 2.71
C GLY A 149 -1.06 -21.69 3.65
N LEU A 150 -0.23 -20.69 3.40
CA LEU A 150 -0.25 -19.44 4.19
C LEU A 150 -1.56 -18.65 4.01
N ARG A 151 -2.15 -18.67 2.81
CA ARG A 151 -3.49 -18.07 2.59
C ARG A 151 -4.57 -18.85 3.33
N GLU A 152 -4.53 -20.18 3.27
CA GLU A 152 -5.47 -21.04 4.03
C GLU A 152 -5.35 -20.82 5.54
N MET A 153 -4.13 -20.67 6.06
CA MET A 153 -3.89 -20.29 7.46
C MET A 153 -4.49 -18.91 7.78
N ALA A 154 -4.28 -17.91 6.91
CA ALA A 154 -4.81 -16.57 7.11
C ALA A 154 -6.36 -16.54 7.03
N ASP A 155 -6.97 -17.31 6.14
CA ASP A 155 -8.41 -17.49 6.07
C ASP A 155 -8.95 -18.24 7.31
N SER A 156 -8.21 -19.22 7.83
CA SER A 156 -8.55 -19.93 9.08
C SER A 156 -8.53 -18.98 10.28
N LEU A 157 -7.58 -18.05 10.35
CA LEU A 157 -7.53 -17.00 11.38
C LEU A 157 -8.77 -16.09 11.30
N VAL A 158 -9.09 -15.58 10.11
CA VAL A 158 -10.27 -14.72 9.90
C VAL A 158 -11.55 -15.46 10.25
N HIS A 159 -11.73 -16.69 9.76
CA HIS A 159 -12.90 -17.51 10.04
C HIS A 159 -13.07 -17.76 11.54
N SER A 160 -12.01 -18.20 12.22
CA SER A 160 -12.03 -18.51 13.64
C SER A 160 -12.34 -17.29 14.50
N ALA A 161 -11.72 -16.13 14.21
CA ALA A 161 -12.00 -14.89 14.92
C ALA A 161 -13.44 -14.40 14.68
N SER A 162 -13.95 -14.50 13.44
CA SER A 162 -15.34 -14.18 13.10
C SER A 162 -16.34 -15.09 13.83
N CYS A 163 -16.02 -16.37 13.97
CA CYS A 163 -16.80 -17.33 14.78
C CYS A 163 -16.86 -16.90 16.24
N VAL A 164 -15.71 -16.65 16.89
CA VAL A 164 -15.65 -16.22 18.30
C VAL A 164 -16.39 -14.90 18.51
N TRP A 165 -16.28 -13.95 17.58
CA TRP A 165 -17.05 -12.71 17.62
C TRP A 165 -18.55 -12.94 17.49
N HIS A 166 -18.98 -13.84 16.59
CA HIS A 166 -20.39 -14.19 16.46
C HIS A 166 -20.93 -14.78 17.76
N LEU A 167 -20.19 -15.71 18.37
CA LEU A 167 -20.51 -16.32 19.66
C LEU A 167 -20.65 -15.26 20.76
N GLN A 168 -19.65 -14.39 20.93
CA GLN A 168 -19.68 -13.32 21.93
C GLN A 168 -20.88 -12.41 21.73
N ARG A 169 -21.17 -12.03 20.48
CA ARG A 169 -22.32 -11.18 20.14
C ARG A 169 -23.65 -11.83 20.48
N VAL A 170 -23.79 -13.15 20.27
CA VAL A 170 -25.01 -13.89 20.65
C VAL A 170 -25.12 -14.02 22.16
N ALA A 171 -24.03 -14.36 22.85
CA ALA A 171 -23.98 -14.47 24.30
C ALA A 171 -24.29 -13.14 25.01
N ALA A 172 -23.84 -12.01 24.45
CA ALA A 172 -24.13 -10.67 24.97
C ALA A 172 -25.62 -10.27 24.87
N LYS A 173 -26.34 -10.83 23.88
CA LYS A 173 -27.76 -10.53 23.65
C LYS A 173 -28.69 -11.50 24.37
N LYS A 174 -28.23 -12.74 24.60
CA LYS A 174 -29.09 -13.80 25.10
C LYS A 174 -29.15 -13.78 26.63
N ARG A 175 -30.38 -13.80 27.14
CA ARG A 175 -30.71 -13.96 28.55
C ARG A 175 -31.52 -15.22 28.74
N ASP A 176 -31.29 -15.90 29.84
CA ASP A 176 -32.13 -17.02 30.22
C ASP A 176 -33.58 -16.55 30.47
N PRO A 177 -34.60 -17.22 29.90
CA PRO A 177 -35.99 -16.79 30.07
C PRO A 177 -36.51 -16.86 31.52
N LEU A 178 -35.89 -17.66 32.38
CA LEU A 178 -36.37 -17.91 33.75
C LEU A 178 -35.59 -17.09 34.79
N SER A 179 -34.27 -17.17 34.75
CA SER A 179 -33.36 -16.50 35.69
C SER A 179 -32.97 -15.08 35.23
N HIS A 180 -33.24 -14.72 33.97
CA HIS A 180 -32.83 -13.46 33.34
C HIS A 180 -31.31 -13.18 33.31
N VAL A 181 -30.51 -14.18 33.68
CA VAL A 181 -29.05 -14.13 33.65
C VAL A 181 -28.58 -13.97 32.21
N CYS A 182 -27.68 -13.01 31.98
CA CYS A 182 -27.02 -12.82 30.69
C CYS A 182 -25.94 -13.88 30.51
N PHE A 183 -25.88 -14.50 29.33
CA PHE A 183 -24.90 -15.56 29.10
C PHE A 183 -23.46 -15.04 29.08
N LEU A 184 -23.25 -13.81 28.61
CA LEU A 184 -21.91 -13.22 28.63
C LEU A 184 -21.40 -13.02 30.07
N ASP A 185 -22.27 -12.64 31.01
CA ASP A 185 -21.89 -12.38 32.42
C ASP A 185 -21.47 -13.68 33.14
N VAL A 186 -21.92 -14.84 32.63
CA VAL A 186 -21.49 -16.17 33.11
C VAL A 186 -20.14 -16.57 32.52
N LEU A 187 -19.89 -16.17 31.27
CA LEU A 187 -18.70 -16.53 30.52
C LEU A 187 -17.49 -15.65 30.83
N VAL A 188 -17.73 -14.39 31.19
CA VAL A 188 -16.70 -13.38 31.41
C VAL A 188 -16.96 -12.69 32.73
N ALA A 189 -16.05 -12.88 33.68
CA ALA A 189 -16.07 -12.14 34.94
C ALA A 189 -15.76 -10.64 34.69
N PRO A 190 -16.22 -9.71 35.55
CA PRO A 190 -16.10 -8.26 35.29
C PRO A 190 -14.67 -7.74 35.19
N ASP A 191 -13.68 -8.49 35.69
CA ASP A 191 -12.24 -8.22 35.64
C ASP A 191 -11.51 -8.94 34.50
N GLN A 192 -12.21 -9.76 33.72
CA GLN A 192 -11.62 -10.56 32.65
C GLN A 192 -11.84 -9.93 31.28
N ASP A 193 -10.86 -10.14 30.41
CA ASP A 193 -10.97 -9.77 29.01
C ASP A 193 -12.08 -10.54 28.29
N LEU A 194 -12.72 -9.86 27.35
CA LEU A 194 -13.76 -10.44 26.50
C LEU A 194 -13.21 -11.62 25.68
N LEU A 195 -14.10 -12.54 25.29
CA LEU A 195 -13.76 -13.76 24.55
C LEU A 195 -12.95 -13.48 23.28
N CYS A 196 -13.30 -12.43 22.53
CA CYS A 196 -12.57 -12.03 21.34
C CYS A 196 -11.12 -11.65 21.65
N SER A 197 -10.86 -10.90 22.72
CA SER A 197 -9.50 -10.48 23.09
C SER A 197 -8.68 -11.67 23.54
N ARG A 198 -9.24 -12.51 24.43
CA ARG A 198 -8.59 -13.74 24.91
C ARG A 198 -8.22 -14.67 23.75
N PHE A 199 -9.14 -14.87 22.80
CA PHE A 199 -8.88 -15.69 21.62
C PHE A 199 -7.80 -15.07 20.73
N TRP A 200 -7.86 -13.75 20.50
CA TRP A 200 -6.91 -13.05 19.64
C TRP A 200 -5.48 -13.13 20.18
N ASP A 201 -5.28 -12.85 21.46
CA ASP A 201 -3.97 -12.91 22.11
C ASP A 201 -3.35 -14.31 21.99
N GLU A 202 -4.16 -15.35 22.22
CA GLU A 202 -3.72 -16.73 22.11
C GLU A 202 -3.47 -17.15 20.65
N ALA A 203 -4.30 -16.70 19.70
CA ALA A 203 -4.10 -16.95 18.28
C ALA A 203 -2.81 -16.30 17.75
N VAL A 204 -2.54 -15.05 18.13
CA VAL A 204 -1.30 -14.34 17.82
C VAL A 204 -0.10 -15.05 18.45
N ARG A 205 -0.22 -15.54 19.70
CA ARG A 205 0.82 -16.33 20.37
C ARG A 205 1.14 -17.61 19.61
N VAL A 206 0.13 -18.38 19.20
CA VAL A 206 0.29 -19.61 18.39
C VAL A 206 1.04 -19.31 17.10
N LEU A 207 0.62 -18.27 16.36
CA LEU A 207 1.30 -17.86 15.13
C LEU A 207 2.74 -17.42 15.39
N ALA A 208 2.99 -16.66 16.46
CA ALA A 208 4.32 -16.21 16.84
C ALA A 208 5.26 -17.39 17.13
N GLU A 209 4.78 -18.41 17.84
CA GLU A 209 5.55 -19.63 18.11
C GLU A 209 5.89 -20.39 16.82
N VAL A 210 4.94 -20.52 15.90
CA VAL A 210 5.12 -21.22 14.62
C VAL A 210 6.10 -20.47 13.71
N PHE A 211 5.98 -19.15 13.59
CA PHE A 211 6.91 -18.34 12.79
C PHE A 211 8.30 -18.27 13.42
N ALA A 212 8.40 -18.14 14.75
CA ALA A 212 9.68 -18.18 15.45
C ALA A 212 10.39 -19.53 15.31
N ALA A 213 9.66 -20.64 15.34
CA ALA A 213 10.22 -21.97 15.07
C ALA A 213 10.78 -22.07 13.64
N THR A 214 10.05 -21.54 12.66
CA THR A 214 10.46 -21.54 11.24
C THR A 214 11.63 -20.59 10.97
N ALA A 215 11.74 -19.48 11.70
CA ALA A 215 12.82 -18.52 11.55
C ALA A 215 14.19 -19.02 12.04
N LYS A 216 14.22 -20.06 12.88
CA LYS A 216 15.46 -20.65 13.38
C LYS A 216 16.25 -21.30 12.23
N PRO A 217 17.57 -21.08 12.14
CA PRO A 217 18.39 -21.68 11.11
C PRO A 217 18.35 -23.21 11.21
N SER A 218 17.98 -23.87 10.11
CA SER A 218 17.84 -25.33 10.03
C SER A 218 18.45 -25.84 8.74
N THR A 219 19.23 -26.91 8.82
CA THR A 219 19.86 -27.56 7.65
C THR A 219 18.86 -28.32 6.78
N LYS A 220 17.69 -28.70 7.32
CA LYS A 220 16.64 -29.43 6.59
C LYS A 220 15.48 -28.54 6.14
N ALA A 221 15.21 -27.44 6.85
CA ALA A 221 14.07 -26.55 6.62
C ALA A 221 14.49 -25.12 6.18
N GLY A 222 15.79 -24.89 5.98
CA GLY A 222 16.32 -23.55 5.67
C GLY A 222 15.70 -22.90 4.43
N PHE A 223 15.35 -23.70 3.41
CA PHE A 223 14.71 -23.18 2.20
C PHE A 223 13.34 -22.54 2.45
N VAL A 224 12.57 -23.00 3.45
CA VAL A 224 11.27 -22.41 3.83
C VAL A 224 11.51 -21.06 4.47
N ARG A 225 12.44 -21.00 5.44
CA ARG A 225 12.87 -19.74 6.08
C ARG A 225 13.34 -18.73 5.02
N ASP A 226 14.24 -19.14 4.14
CA ASP A 226 14.84 -18.26 3.15
C ASP A 226 13.80 -17.74 2.15
N ALA A 227 12.82 -18.56 1.75
CA ALA A 227 11.69 -18.12 0.94
C ALA A 227 10.77 -17.13 1.68
N LEU A 228 10.50 -17.35 2.97
CA LEU A 228 9.71 -16.42 3.79
C LEU A 228 10.44 -15.10 4.00
N VAL A 229 11.76 -15.13 4.18
CA VAL A 229 12.59 -13.92 4.31
C VAL A 229 12.59 -13.16 2.98
N ALA A 230 12.84 -13.83 1.84
CA ALA A 230 12.81 -13.19 0.53
C ALA A 230 11.42 -12.65 0.16
N GLY A 231 10.36 -13.37 0.53
CA GLY A 231 8.96 -13.01 0.30
C GLY A 231 8.29 -12.28 1.46
N TYR A 232 9.04 -11.73 2.41
CA TYR A 232 8.45 -11.12 3.61
C TYR A 232 7.43 -10.00 3.30
N PRO A 233 7.65 -9.09 2.33
CA PRO A 233 6.64 -8.09 1.99
C PRO A 233 5.29 -8.68 1.60
N LYS A 234 5.29 -9.84 0.94
CA LYS A 234 4.08 -10.57 0.56
C LYS A 234 3.38 -11.19 1.78
N LEU A 235 4.15 -11.70 2.75
CA LEU A 235 3.61 -12.23 4.00
C LEU A 235 2.97 -11.10 4.84
N ALA A 236 3.68 -9.98 5.00
CA ALA A 236 3.16 -8.82 5.73
C ALA A 236 1.85 -8.30 5.11
N GLN A 237 1.81 -8.17 3.79
CA GLN A 237 0.60 -7.76 3.07
C GLN A 237 -0.56 -8.74 3.24
N LEU A 238 -0.28 -10.06 3.23
CA LEU A 238 -1.29 -11.08 3.46
C LEU A 238 -1.93 -10.93 4.85
N LEU A 239 -1.11 -10.79 5.90
CA LEU A 239 -1.59 -10.62 7.27
C LEU A 239 -2.39 -9.32 7.43
N GLU A 240 -1.91 -8.21 6.87
CA GLU A 240 -2.62 -6.93 6.90
C GLU A 240 -3.97 -7.00 6.16
N THR A 241 -3.99 -7.63 4.97
CA THR A 241 -5.23 -7.79 4.20
C THR A 241 -6.25 -8.67 4.94
N SER A 242 -5.79 -9.77 5.55
CA SER A 242 -6.65 -10.64 6.36
C SER A 242 -7.17 -9.93 7.61
N PHE A 243 -6.34 -9.12 8.27
CA PHE A 243 -6.76 -8.29 9.39
C PHE A 243 -7.84 -7.28 8.99
N GLN A 244 -7.63 -6.56 7.87
CA GLN A 244 -8.63 -5.62 7.35
C GLN A 244 -9.93 -6.31 6.94
N LYS A 245 -9.84 -7.52 6.36
CA LYS A 245 -11.01 -8.36 6.05
C LYS A 245 -11.80 -8.68 7.33
N LEU A 246 -11.12 -9.14 8.39
CA LEU A 246 -11.75 -9.43 9.68
C LEU A 246 -12.41 -8.19 10.30
N LEU A 247 -11.73 -7.05 10.28
CA LEU A 247 -12.25 -5.80 10.82
C LEU A 247 -13.52 -5.34 10.06
N ASN A 248 -13.52 -5.49 8.73
CA ASN A 248 -14.68 -5.16 7.90
C ASN A 248 -15.85 -6.15 8.09
N GLU A 249 -15.59 -7.46 8.15
CA GLU A 249 -16.62 -8.49 8.33
C GLU A 249 -17.33 -8.39 9.70
N THR A 250 -16.61 -7.91 10.71
CA THR A 250 -17.11 -7.81 12.09
C THR A 250 -17.56 -6.40 12.48
N SER A 251 -17.45 -5.44 11.57
CA SER A 251 -17.92 -4.06 11.75
C SER A 251 -19.45 -3.98 11.65
N VAL A 252 -20.12 -4.15 12.78
CA VAL A 252 -21.58 -3.98 12.91
C VAL A 252 -21.90 -2.82 13.84
N LYS A 253 -22.82 -1.94 13.43
CA LYS A 253 -23.23 -0.77 14.19
C LYS A 253 -23.65 -1.15 15.62
N GLY A 254 -22.97 -0.55 16.61
CA GLY A 254 -23.28 -0.75 18.03
C GLY A 254 -22.73 -2.04 18.65
N VAL A 255 -21.91 -2.81 17.92
CA VAL A 255 -21.21 -3.99 18.43
C VAL A 255 -19.72 -3.78 18.26
N MET A 256 -18.92 -4.08 19.28
CA MET A 256 -17.47 -4.05 19.16
C MET A 256 -17.01 -5.05 18.09
N PRO A 257 -16.12 -4.67 17.16
CA PRO A 257 -15.53 -5.60 16.19
C PRO A 257 -14.75 -6.73 16.89
N ALA A 258 -14.40 -7.78 16.15
CA ALA A 258 -13.58 -8.87 16.70
C ALA A 258 -12.19 -8.40 17.15
N VAL A 259 -11.64 -7.41 16.45
CA VAL A 259 -10.32 -6.84 16.67
C VAL A 259 -10.35 -5.32 16.60
N THR A 260 -9.46 -4.66 17.34
CA THR A 260 -9.25 -3.20 17.29
C THR A 260 -8.07 -2.87 16.36
N PRO A 261 -8.04 -1.69 15.70
CA PRO A 261 -6.98 -1.35 14.76
C PRO A 261 -5.56 -1.45 15.33
N ASP A 262 -5.38 -1.21 16.64
CA ASP A 262 -4.09 -1.31 17.33
C ASP A 262 -3.55 -2.76 17.38
N GLN A 263 -4.43 -3.76 17.28
CA GLN A 263 -4.04 -5.17 17.30
C GLN A 263 -3.39 -5.65 16.00
N LEU A 264 -3.37 -4.83 14.94
CA LEU A 264 -2.61 -5.11 13.73
C LEU A 264 -1.10 -5.22 14.04
N GLU A 265 -0.59 -4.35 14.91
CA GLU A 265 0.83 -4.36 15.29
C GLU A 265 1.19 -5.67 16.01
N GLN A 266 0.29 -6.18 16.85
CA GLN A 266 0.47 -7.47 17.54
C GLN A 266 0.55 -8.63 16.56
N LEU A 267 -0.32 -8.67 15.55
CA LEU A 267 -0.29 -9.70 14.51
C LEU A 267 1.00 -9.64 13.70
N LEU A 268 1.44 -8.44 13.29
CA LEU A 268 2.69 -8.28 12.55
C LEU A 268 3.91 -8.64 13.42
N ALA A 269 3.88 -8.33 14.71
CA ALA A 269 4.92 -8.69 15.67
C ALA A 269 5.12 -10.21 15.80
N SER A 270 4.08 -11.03 15.53
CA SER A 270 4.22 -12.49 15.47
C SER A 270 5.27 -12.95 14.43
N THR A 271 5.56 -12.13 13.43
CA THR A 271 6.55 -12.41 12.38
C THR A 271 7.90 -11.71 12.57
N ALA A 272 8.13 -11.07 13.73
CA ALA A 272 9.31 -10.26 14.00
C ALA A 272 10.67 -10.94 13.70
N PRO A 273 10.88 -12.25 13.97
CA PRO A 273 12.13 -12.91 13.61
C PRO A 273 12.41 -12.96 12.10
N LEU A 274 11.36 -13.13 11.29
CA LEU A 274 11.46 -13.13 9.82
C LEU A 274 11.66 -11.71 9.29
N GLN A 275 10.95 -10.75 9.87
CA GLN A 275 11.11 -9.32 9.58
C GLN A 275 12.55 -8.86 9.80
N ALA A 276 13.13 -9.18 10.96
CA ALA A 276 14.49 -8.81 11.30
C ALA A 276 15.50 -9.40 10.31
N ALA A 277 15.31 -10.67 9.89
CA ALA A 277 16.15 -11.30 8.89
C ALA A 277 16.01 -10.67 7.49
N TYR A 278 14.79 -10.26 7.11
CA TYR A 278 14.54 -9.52 5.87
C TYR A 278 15.25 -8.16 5.89
N LEU A 279 15.06 -7.36 6.95
CA LEU A 279 15.68 -6.04 7.08
C LEU A 279 17.21 -6.12 7.12
N ALA A 280 17.78 -7.15 7.78
CA ALA A 280 19.21 -7.41 7.75
C ALA A 280 19.71 -7.73 6.32
N SER A 281 18.93 -8.48 5.55
CA SER A 281 19.24 -8.80 4.16
C SER A 281 19.16 -7.56 3.26
N CYS A 282 18.14 -6.71 3.43
CA CYS A 282 18.03 -5.41 2.76
C CYS A 282 19.23 -4.51 3.07
N LEU A 283 19.60 -4.40 4.36
CA LEU A 283 20.75 -3.62 4.79
C LEU A 283 22.04 -4.12 4.15
N ASN A 284 22.24 -5.44 4.13
CA ASN A 284 23.44 -6.04 3.52
C ASN A 284 23.52 -5.74 2.02
N ARG A 285 22.44 -5.93 1.26
CA ARG A 285 22.42 -5.63 -0.18
C ARG A 285 22.70 -4.14 -0.46
N MET A 286 22.06 -3.25 0.28
CA MET A 286 22.30 -1.80 0.15
C MET A 286 23.73 -1.43 0.56
N SER A 287 24.25 -1.99 1.65
CA SER A 287 25.61 -1.70 2.15
C SER A 287 26.69 -2.26 1.22
N GLU A 288 26.46 -3.42 0.61
CA GLU A 288 27.33 -3.98 -0.41
C GLU A 288 27.34 -3.10 -1.66
N ALA A 289 26.17 -2.63 -2.11
CA ALA A 289 26.07 -1.69 -3.23
C ALA A 289 26.79 -0.37 -2.93
N VAL A 290 26.68 0.16 -1.71
CA VAL A 290 27.43 1.33 -1.25
C VAL A 290 28.94 1.06 -1.27
N THR A 291 29.37 -0.11 -0.79
CA THR A 291 30.80 -0.48 -0.74
C THR A 291 31.38 -0.67 -2.15
N GLN A 292 30.60 -1.20 -3.09
CA GLN A 292 30.98 -1.32 -4.49
C GLN A 292 31.05 0.05 -5.18
N ALA A 293 30.11 0.95 -4.88
CA ALA A 293 30.13 2.31 -5.40
C ALA A 293 31.30 3.13 -4.82
N PHE A 294 31.64 2.93 -3.53
CA PHE A 294 32.69 3.66 -2.81
C PHE A 294 33.71 2.70 -2.17
N PRO A 295 34.65 2.13 -2.95
CA PRO A 295 35.58 1.09 -2.49
C PRO A 295 36.66 1.57 -1.50
N GLY A 296 36.76 2.87 -1.21
CA GLY A 296 37.64 3.40 -0.16
C GLY A 296 39.14 3.37 -0.48
N GLY A 297 39.54 3.45 -1.76
CA GLY A 297 40.95 3.47 -2.18
C GLY A 297 41.44 4.85 -2.63
N PRO A 298 42.71 5.24 -2.37
CA PRO A 298 43.27 6.52 -2.83
C PRO A 298 43.46 6.63 -4.35
N ARG A 299 43.34 5.53 -5.10
CA ARG A 299 43.52 5.49 -6.56
C ARG A 299 42.24 5.22 -7.36
N SER A 300 41.15 4.81 -6.74
CA SER A 300 39.90 4.49 -7.43
C SER A 300 38.85 5.55 -7.13
N LEU A 301 38.51 6.37 -8.13
CA LEU A 301 37.29 7.16 -8.09
C LEU A 301 36.10 6.23 -8.34
N SER A 302 35.02 6.47 -7.60
CA SER A 302 33.70 5.91 -7.87
C SER A 302 33.27 6.26 -9.30
N SER A 303 32.67 5.32 -10.04
CA SER A 303 32.14 5.61 -11.37
C SER A 303 30.68 6.07 -11.25
N LEU A 304 30.23 6.99 -12.11
CA LEU A 304 28.83 7.44 -12.14
C LEU A 304 27.87 6.24 -12.29
N THR A 305 28.27 5.24 -13.09
CA THR A 305 27.50 4.01 -13.29
C THR A 305 27.36 3.16 -12.02
N ASP A 306 28.36 3.10 -11.16
CA ASP A 306 28.29 2.30 -9.94
C ASP A 306 27.47 3.00 -8.85
N VAL A 307 27.52 4.34 -8.80
CA VAL A 307 26.62 5.12 -7.92
C VAL A 307 25.16 5.00 -8.39
N GLN A 308 24.91 5.04 -9.71
CA GLN A 308 23.57 4.79 -10.27
C GLN A 308 23.05 3.38 -9.95
N LYS A 309 23.89 2.34 -10.05
CA LYS A 309 23.52 0.99 -9.62
C LYS A 309 23.20 0.94 -8.12
N CYS A 310 24.00 1.60 -7.29
CA CYS A 310 23.75 1.68 -5.85
C CYS A 310 22.37 2.30 -5.57
N ILE A 311 22.03 3.41 -6.22
CA ILE A 311 20.72 4.05 -6.06
C ILE A 311 19.60 3.15 -6.59
N GLY A 312 19.82 2.47 -7.72
CA GLY A 312 18.88 1.48 -8.26
C GLY A 312 18.56 0.39 -7.24
N VAL A 313 19.58 -0.13 -6.54
CA VAL A 313 19.38 -1.11 -5.46
C VAL A 313 18.56 -0.50 -4.31
N LEU A 314 18.90 0.72 -3.84
CA LEU A 314 18.11 1.38 -2.79
C LEU A 314 16.64 1.59 -3.20
N HIS A 315 16.39 1.97 -4.46
CA HIS A 315 15.04 2.17 -4.99
C HIS A 315 14.25 0.86 -5.05
N GLU A 316 14.85 -0.21 -5.56
CA GLU A 316 14.20 -1.53 -5.63
C GLU A 316 13.87 -2.07 -4.23
N GLU A 317 14.73 -1.88 -3.23
CA GLU A 317 14.42 -2.25 -1.84
C GLU A 317 13.25 -1.44 -1.27
N LEU A 318 13.25 -0.11 -1.44
CA LEU A 318 12.16 0.76 -0.99
C LEU A 318 10.83 0.41 -1.67
N LYS A 319 10.88 0.11 -2.97
CA LYS A 319 9.71 -0.31 -3.74
C LYS A 319 9.20 -1.68 -3.32
N ALA A 320 10.08 -2.63 -3.02
CA ALA A 320 9.69 -3.95 -2.51
C ALA A 320 8.93 -3.86 -1.17
N GLY A 321 9.29 -2.88 -0.32
CA GLY A 321 8.62 -2.64 0.96
C GLY A 321 7.36 -1.74 0.89
N SER A 322 7.04 -1.13 -0.26
CA SER A 322 6.00 -0.10 -0.35
C SER A 322 4.56 -0.63 -0.26
N SER A 323 4.38 -1.95 -0.25
CA SER A 323 3.06 -2.59 -0.17
C SER A 323 2.40 -2.49 1.21
N CYS A 324 3.18 -2.24 2.26
CA CYS A 324 2.72 -2.12 3.64
C CYS A 324 3.34 -0.87 4.28
N SER A 325 2.53 -0.01 4.90
CA SER A 325 2.98 1.28 5.45
C SER A 325 4.05 1.12 6.54
N MET A 326 3.85 0.16 7.45
CA MET A 326 4.80 -0.14 8.53
C MET A 326 6.11 -0.71 7.98
N LEU A 327 6.03 -1.62 7.00
CA LEU A 327 7.22 -2.19 6.39
C LEU A 327 7.99 -1.12 5.59
N ALA A 328 7.30 -0.24 4.88
CA ALA A 328 7.90 0.87 4.15
C ALA A 328 8.71 1.78 5.09
N ALA A 329 8.18 2.10 6.27
CA ALA A 329 8.90 2.88 7.29
C ALA A 329 10.18 2.17 7.78
N LEU A 330 10.12 0.86 8.02
CA LEU A 330 11.29 0.07 8.46
C LEU A 330 12.36 -0.08 7.38
N VAL A 331 11.95 -0.30 6.12
CA VAL A 331 12.85 -0.35 4.97
C VAL A 331 13.47 1.04 4.72
N ALA A 332 12.69 2.11 4.85
CA ALA A 332 13.20 3.48 4.77
C ALA A 332 14.24 3.78 5.87
N GLY A 333 14.00 3.35 7.10
CA GLY A 333 15.00 3.43 8.18
C GLY A 333 16.28 2.65 7.87
N THR A 334 16.15 1.51 7.19
CA THR A 334 17.29 0.70 6.74
C THR A 334 18.06 1.38 5.60
N ALA A 335 17.36 1.97 4.63
CA ALA A 335 17.95 2.80 3.58
C ALA A 335 18.67 4.02 4.17
N GLY A 336 18.13 4.64 5.22
CA GLY A 336 18.78 5.71 5.98
C GLY A 336 20.15 5.30 6.54
N LYS A 337 20.27 4.08 7.08
CA LYS A 337 21.56 3.53 7.53
C LYS A 337 22.55 3.34 6.38
N ALA A 338 22.08 2.84 5.22
CA ALA A 338 22.91 2.69 4.03
C ALA A 338 23.38 4.05 3.47
N LEU A 339 22.52 5.06 3.50
CA LEU A 339 22.87 6.44 3.11
C LEU A 339 23.88 7.08 4.07
N ALA A 340 23.78 6.81 5.37
CA ALA A 340 24.79 7.24 6.34
C ALA A 340 26.15 6.59 6.06
N LEU A 341 26.16 5.29 5.74
CA LEU A 341 27.37 4.58 5.32
C LEU A 341 27.95 5.16 4.02
N LEU A 342 27.10 5.54 3.06
CA LEU A 342 27.52 6.21 1.83
C LEU A 342 28.23 7.53 2.14
N ALA A 343 27.66 8.34 3.03
CA ALA A 343 28.28 9.61 3.44
C ALA A 343 29.65 9.39 4.09
N GLU A 344 29.77 8.44 5.02
CA GLU A 344 31.03 8.10 5.70
C GLU A 344 32.11 7.62 4.70
N LYS A 345 31.73 6.76 3.75
CA LYS A 345 32.65 6.27 2.71
C LYS A 345 33.06 7.38 1.75
N ALA A 346 32.15 8.27 1.39
CA ALA A 346 32.45 9.41 0.53
C ALA A 346 33.39 10.42 1.22
N GLU A 347 33.18 10.68 2.52
CA GLU A 347 34.08 11.51 3.33
C GLU A 347 35.48 10.90 3.41
N TYR A 348 35.58 9.59 3.63
CA TYR A 348 36.87 8.88 3.65
C TYR A 348 37.61 8.95 2.30
N MET A 349 36.89 8.99 1.18
CA MET A 349 37.48 9.13 -0.16
C MET A 349 37.93 10.56 -0.49
N ALA A 350 37.43 11.57 0.24
CA ALA A 350 37.81 12.95 0.02
C ALA A 350 39.30 13.17 0.33
N ALA A 351 40.01 13.75 -0.63
CA ALA A 351 41.38 14.20 -0.41
C ALA A 351 41.40 15.30 0.65
N SER A 352 42.30 15.18 1.62
CA SER A 352 42.54 16.15 2.68
C SER A 352 44.03 16.52 2.70
N GLY A 353 44.36 17.77 3.04
CA GLY A 353 45.75 18.22 3.17
C GLY A 353 46.08 19.53 2.43
N PRO A 354 47.35 19.98 2.48
CA PRO A 354 47.78 21.24 1.88
C PRO A 354 47.62 21.25 0.35
N ASP A 355 47.73 20.11 -0.32
CA ASP A 355 47.60 19.97 -1.77
C ASP A 355 46.21 20.36 -2.28
N VAL A 356 45.16 20.17 -1.48
CA VAL A 356 43.79 20.61 -1.85
C VAL A 356 43.70 22.14 -1.90
N ARG A 357 44.49 22.82 -1.06
CA ARG A 357 44.51 24.28 -0.91
C ARG A 357 45.56 24.97 -1.78
N ALA A 358 46.41 24.20 -2.46
CA ALA A 358 47.45 24.73 -3.34
C ALA A 358 46.81 25.31 -4.62
N LEU A 359 46.67 26.63 -4.66
CA LEU A 359 46.19 27.38 -5.83
C LEU A 359 47.39 28.07 -6.49
N SER A 360 47.71 27.69 -7.73
CA SER A 360 48.76 28.31 -8.54
C SER A 360 48.15 28.86 -9.83
N LEU A 361 48.35 30.15 -10.10
CA LEU A 361 47.85 30.77 -11.33
C LEU A 361 48.44 30.07 -12.56
N GLY A 362 47.59 29.65 -13.50
CA GLY A 362 47.99 29.06 -14.78
C GLY A 362 48.30 27.55 -14.77
N GLN A 363 48.08 26.84 -13.65
CA GLN A 363 48.21 25.38 -13.58
C GLN A 363 46.83 24.70 -13.55
N PRO A 364 46.67 23.52 -14.18
CA PRO A 364 45.43 22.74 -14.08
C PRO A 364 45.23 22.20 -12.66
N ALA A 365 43.98 21.87 -12.31
CA ALA A 365 43.64 21.28 -11.01
C ALA A 365 44.47 20.02 -10.75
N ASN A 366 45.06 19.91 -9.55
CA ASN A 366 45.88 18.76 -9.18
C ASN A 366 45.01 17.52 -8.89
N ALA A 367 45.63 16.34 -8.76
CA ALA A 367 44.91 15.08 -8.57
C ALA A 367 44.01 15.05 -7.31
N ALA A 368 44.39 15.75 -6.25
CA ALA A 368 43.60 15.86 -5.03
C ALA A 368 42.35 16.76 -5.24
N GLN A 369 42.51 17.88 -5.95
CA GLN A 369 41.43 18.78 -6.33
C GLN A 369 40.46 18.12 -7.31
N GLN A 370 40.96 17.45 -8.36
CA GLN A 370 40.14 16.71 -9.31
C GLN A 370 39.36 15.58 -8.64
N ARG A 371 39.94 14.92 -7.63
CA ARG A 371 39.25 13.89 -6.84
C ARG A 371 38.06 14.47 -6.07
N ASN A 372 38.26 15.56 -5.34
CA ASN A 372 37.17 16.18 -4.55
C ASN A 372 36.08 16.78 -5.45
N ILE A 373 36.46 17.37 -6.59
CA ILE A 373 35.52 17.86 -7.60
C ILE A 373 34.70 16.70 -8.19
N GLY A 374 35.36 15.59 -8.54
CA GLY A 374 34.69 14.39 -9.06
C GLY A 374 33.74 13.77 -8.04
N LEU A 375 34.16 13.61 -6.79
CA LEU A 375 33.32 13.13 -5.70
C LEU A 375 32.12 14.04 -5.46
N CYS A 376 32.33 15.36 -5.40
CA CYS A 376 31.25 16.33 -5.22
C CYS A 376 30.24 16.28 -6.37
N SER A 377 30.71 16.25 -7.61
CA SER A 377 29.85 16.16 -8.80
C SER A 377 29.04 14.85 -8.79
N GLN A 378 29.65 13.73 -8.41
CA GLN A 378 28.98 12.43 -8.38
C GLN A 378 27.94 12.34 -7.25
N LEU A 379 28.24 12.83 -6.06
CA LEU A 379 27.27 12.90 -4.97
C LEU A 379 26.10 13.83 -5.32
N GLN A 380 26.39 14.96 -5.97
CA GLN A 380 25.38 15.93 -6.38
C GLN A 380 24.48 15.40 -7.49
N GLU A 381 25.03 14.73 -8.50
CA GLU A 381 24.25 14.15 -9.60
C GLU A 381 23.44 12.94 -9.14
N ALA A 382 24.01 12.08 -8.30
CA ALA A 382 23.40 10.82 -7.92
C ALA A 382 22.39 10.95 -6.76
N VAL A 383 22.72 11.70 -5.70
CA VAL A 383 21.86 11.80 -4.52
C VAL A 383 20.78 12.88 -4.69
N ALA A 384 21.10 14.01 -5.32
CA ALA A 384 20.20 15.16 -5.32
C ALA A 384 19.12 15.11 -6.43
N VAL A 385 19.36 14.42 -7.55
CA VAL A 385 18.37 14.30 -8.63
C VAL A 385 17.33 13.22 -8.32
N GLU A 386 17.73 12.04 -7.85
CA GLU A 386 16.79 10.93 -7.60
C GLU A 386 15.93 11.10 -6.34
N LEU A 387 16.42 11.79 -5.30
CA LEU A 387 15.60 12.10 -4.11
C LEU A 387 14.51 13.13 -4.39
N VAL A 388 14.76 14.03 -5.34
CA VAL A 388 13.93 15.21 -5.59
C VAL A 388 13.11 15.08 -6.88
N ALA A 389 13.58 14.34 -7.89
CA ALA A 389 12.87 14.13 -9.13
C ALA A 389 11.45 13.54 -8.97
N PRO A 390 11.16 12.62 -8.03
CA PRO A 390 9.80 12.14 -7.80
C PRO A 390 8.83 13.25 -7.40
N LEU A 391 9.27 14.21 -6.59
CA LEU A 391 8.47 15.38 -6.20
C LEU A 391 8.15 16.25 -7.42
N PHE A 392 9.16 16.58 -8.23
CA PHE A 392 8.95 17.37 -9.46
C PHE A 392 8.06 16.62 -10.46
N ARG A 393 8.21 15.30 -10.59
CA ARG A 393 7.39 14.46 -11.47
C ARG A 393 5.92 14.49 -11.04
N ALA A 394 5.63 14.31 -9.75
CA ALA A 394 4.28 14.35 -9.22
C ALA A 394 3.58 15.70 -9.46
N VAL A 395 4.31 16.80 -9.27
CA VAL A 395 3.76 18.15 -9.52
C VAL A 395 3.55 18.39 -11.02
N VAL A 396 4.48 17.94 -11.88
CA VAL A 396 4.32 17.99 -13.34
C VAL A 396 3.08 17.22 -13.78
N GLU A 397 2.87 16.00 -13.28
CA GLU A 397 1.68 15.20 -13.60
C GLU A 397 0.39 15.92 -13.21
N LYS A 398 0.34 16.52 -12.01
CA LYS A 398 -0.83 17.31 -11.57
C LYS A 398 -1.07 18.58 -12.38
N VAL A 399 0.00 19.27 -12.79
CA VAL A 399 -0.09 20.42 -13.70
C VAL A 399 -0.62 19.98 -15.06
N GLU A 400 -0.10 18.87 -15.62
CA GLU A 400 -0.53 18.32 -16.91
C GLU A 400 -2.00 17.86 -16.86
N ASP A 401 -2.44 17.21 -15.78
CA ASP A 401 -3.84 16.86 -15.55
C ASP A 401 -4.74 18.10 -15.54
N GLY A 402 -4.33 19.15 -14.82
CA GLY A 402 -5.05 20.43 -14.75
C GLY A 402 -5.15 21.10 -16.12
N LEU A 403 -4.06 21.13 -16.89
CA LEU A 403 -4.04 21.68 -18.24
C LEU A 403 -4.86 20.84 -19.24
N ALA A 404 -4.89 19.51 -19.08
CA ALA A 404 -5.69 18.64 -19.93
C ALA A 404 -7.21 18.86 -19.76
N LYS A 405 -7.67 19.36 -18.60
CA LYS A 405 -9.07 19.76 -18.37
C LYS A 405 -9.54 20.86 -19.33
N MET A 406 -8.64 21.58 -20.01
CA MET A 406 -8.96 22.53 -21.08
C MET A 406 -9.90 21.93 -22.14
N HIS A 407 -9.80 20.63 -22.43
CA HIS A 407 -10.67 19.94 -23.40
C HIS A 407 -12.10 19.70 -22.93
N ARG A 408 -12.40 19.98 -21.66
CA ARG A 408 -13.76 19.91 -21.08
C ARG A 408 -14.42 21.29 -20.97
N VAL A 409 -13.68 22.36 -21.21
CA VAL A 409 -14.19 23.73 -21.19
C VAL A 409 -14.80 24.05 -22.55
N ASP A 410 -16.05 24.50 -22.54
CA ASP A 410 -16.70 25.04 -23.73
C ASP A 410 -16.35 26.52 -23.89
N PHE A 411 -15.46 26.82 -24.84
CA PHE A 411 -15.07 28.18 -25.21
C PHE A 411 -16.04 28.82 -26.23
N GLY A 412 -17.21 28.21 -26.46
CA GLY A 412 -18.32 28.79 -27.21
C GLY A 412 -19.09 29.88 -26.44
N PRO A 413 -19.94 30.67 -27.12
CA PRO A 413 -20.71 31.75 -26.50
C PRO A 413 -21.65 31.26 -25.39
N GLU A 414 -22.23 30.06 -25.52
CA GLU A 414 -23.12 29.46 -24.51
C GLU A 414 -22.36 28.99 -23.27
N GLY A 415 -21.19 28.35 -23.42
CA GLY A 415 -20.32 27.95 -22.32
C GLY A 415 -19.72 29.13 -21.55
N LEU A 416 -19.30 30.18 -22.27
CA LEU A 416 -18.84 31.44 -21.69
C LEU A 416 -19.97 32.19 -20.98
N ALA A 417 -21.20 32.16 -21.50
CA ALA A 417 -22.38 32.75 -20.84
C ALA A 417 -22.86 31.95 -19.61
N ALA A 418 -22.73 30.62 -19.62
CA ALA A 418 -23.03 29.76 -18.47
C ALA A 418 -22.02 29.96 -17.33
N ALA A 419 -20.74 30.22 -17.66
CA ALA A 419 -19.73 30.62 -16.68
C ALA A 419 -19.99 32.03 -16.10
N GLN A 420 -20.74 32.88 -16.81
CA GLN A 420 -21.10 34.24 -16.40
C GLN A 420 -22.36 34.33 -15.53
N HIS A 421 -23.30 33.36 -15.60
CA HIS A 421 -24.54 33.40 -14.78
C HIS A 421 -24.33 33.19 -13.26
N GLY A 422 -23.09 32.97 -12.81
CA GLY A 422 -22.72 32.88 -11.40
C GLY A 422 -22.16 34.17 -10.77
N GLY A 423 -22.06 35.28 -11.52
CA GLY A 423 -21.52 36.55 -11.01
C GLY A 423 -21.85 37.72 -11.93
N ALA A 424 -22.19 38.87 -11.34
CA ALA A 424 -22.72 40.06 -12.01
C ALA A 424 -21.92 40.53 -13.25
N GLU A 425 -22.71 41.00 -14.23
CA GLU A 425 -22.40 41.71 -15.47
C GLU A 425 -20.92 41.88 -15.90
N GLY A 426 -20.58 41.19 -17.00
CA GLY A 426 -19.93 41.82 -18.15
C GLY A 426 -18.43 42.11 -18.04
N ASP A 427 -17.57 41.09 -17.95
CA ASP A 427 -16.21 41.21 -18.50
C ASP A 427 -15.55 39.84 -18.76
N VAL A 428 -14.64 39.78 -19.73
CA VAL A 428 -13.72 38.65 -20.00
C VAL A 428 -12.62 38.64 -18.92
N THR A 429 -12.97 38.79 -17.63
CA THR A 429 -12.05 39.10 -16.52
C THR A 429 -11.82 37.99 -15.52
N LEU A 430 -12.47 36.84 -15.66
CA LEU A 430 -12.14 35.68 -14.82
C LEU A 430 -11.24 34.69 -15.55
N THR A 431 -10.17 34.24 -14.88
CA THR A 431 -9.25 33.21 -15.39
C THR A 431 -9.97 31.87 -15.32
N SER A 432 -9.78 31.00 -16.32
CA SER A 432 -10.49 29.72 -16.32
C SER A 432 -10.18 28.92 -15.04
N PRO A 433 -11.16 28.19 -14.48
CA PRO A 433 -11.00 27.51 -13.19
C PRO A 433 -9.84 26.50 -13.21
N HIS A 434 -9.66 25.78 -14.33
CA HIS A 434 -8.55 24.84 -14.49
C HIS A 434 -7.16 25.52 -14.50
N ILE A 435 -7.06 26.74 -15.03
CA ILE A 435 -5.80 27.52 -15.00
C ILE A 435 -5.57 28.10 -13.61
N THR A 436 -6.63 28.56 -12.94
CA THR A 436 -6.54 29.04 -11.55
C THR A 436 -6.02 27.94 -10.61
N GLU A 437 -6.51 26.70 -10.76
CA GLU A 437 -6.00 25.52 -10.04
C GLU A 437 -4.51 25.27 -10.33
N VAL A 438 -4.10 25.33 -11.60
CA VAL A 438 -2.69 25.11 -12.01
C VAL A 438 -1.78 26.22 -11.49
N VAL A 439 -2.20 27.49 -11.57
CA VAL A 439 -1.46 28.64 -11.06
C VAL A 439 -1.30 28.56 -9.54
N ALA A 440 -2.37 28.19 -8.83
CA ALA A 440 -2.33 27.97 -7.38
C ALA A 440 -1.35 26.85 -7.01
N LEU A 441 -1.37 25.73 -7.74
CA LEU A 441 -0.45 24.61 -7.53
C LEU A 441 1.01 25.01 -7.75
N ILE A 442 1.31 25.73 -8.84
CA ILE A 442 2.66 26.23 -9.15
C ILE A 442 3.17 27.20 -8.08
N THR A 443 2.29 28.11 -7.63
CA THR A 443 2.64 29.11 -6.60
C THR A 443 2.86 28.47 -5.24
N HIS A 444 2.00 27.52 -4.87
CA HIS A 444 2.15 26.71 -3.67
C HIS A 444 3.45 25.88 -3.72
N PHE A 445 3.77 25.27 -4.87
CA PHE A 445 4.99 24.49 -5.04
C PHE A 445 6.24 25.34 -4.78
N ARG A 446 6.26 26.60 -5.24
CA ARG A 446 7.35 27.51 -4.90
C ARG A 446 7.42 27.83 -3.42
N ALA A 447 6.29 28.25 -2.84
CA ALA A 447 6.25 28.76 -1.48
C ALA A 447 6.67 27.69 -0.47
N GLU A 448 6.21 26.45 -0.65
CA GLU A 448 6.44 25.37 0.32
C GLU A 448 7.66 24.51 0.01
N PHE A 449 7.98 24.28 -1.27
CA PHE A 449 9.03 23.32 -1.65
C PHE A 449 10.26 24.01 -2.24
N LEU A 450 10.12 24.83 -3.29
CA LEU A 450 11.28 25.45 -3.94
C LEU A 450 12.02 26.43 -3.01
N SER A 451 11.31 27.08 -2.09
CA SER A 451 11.88 27.96 -1.06
C SER A 451 12.79 27.25 -0.05
N ARG A 452 12.68 25.92 0.07
CA ARG A 452 13.43 25.08 1.02
C ARG A 452 14.76 24.57 0.46
N PHE A 453 14.99 24.71 -0.85
CA PHE A 453 16.29 24.39 -1.44
C PHE A 453 17.32 25.43 -1.00
N VAL A 454 18.53 24.97 -0.67
CA VAL A 454 19.65 25.83 -0.27
C VAL A 454 20.80 25.60 -1.25
N PRO A 455 21.06 26.53 -2.18
CA PRO A 455 20.31 27.76 -2.45
C PRO A 455 19.00 27.51 -3.21
N ALA A 456 18.06 28.47 -3.14
CA ALA A 456 16.81 28.39 -3.88
C ALA A 456 17.09 28.31 -5.39
N PRO A 457 16.25 27.58 -6.17
CA PRO A 457 16.47 27.40 -7.61
C PRO A 457 16.52 28.75 -8.31
N SER A 458 17.67 29.06 -8.87
CA SER A 458 17.94 30.34 -9.52
C SER A 458 18.96 30.12 -10.63
N PRO A 459 18.83 30.80 -11.77
CA PRO A 459 19.82 30.69 -12.84
C PRO A 459 21.19 31.26 -12.49
N ALA A 460 21.28 32.09 -11.45
CA ALA A 460 22.55 32.60 -10.95
C ALA A 460 23.39 31.51 -10.27
N VAL A 461 22.76 30.44 -9.77
CA VAL A 461 23.44 29.34 -9.07
C VAL A 461 23.00 27.98 -9.65
N PRO A 462 23.86 27.30 -10.42
CA PRO A 462 23.51 26.01 -10.99
C PRO A 462 23.34 24.97 -9.87
N SER A 463 22.15 24.36 -9.80
CA SER A 463 21.82 23.29 -8.86
C SER A 463 20.88 22.27 -9.53
N CYS A 464 20.73 21.09 -8.92
CA CYS A 464 19.77 20.09 -9.40
C CYS A 464 18.32 20.64 -9.39
N GLY A 465 17.96 21.41 -8.35
CA GLY A 465 16.67 22.10 -8.25
C GLY A 465 16.47 23.11 -9.37
N THR A 466 17.52 23.85 -9.75
CA THR A 466 17.51 24.78 -10.89
C THR A 466 17.23 24.04 -12.21
N VAL A 467 17.92 22.94 -12.49
CA VAL A 467 17.73 22.15 -13.72
C VAL A 467 16.34 21.50 -13.79
N LEU A 468 15.84 20.99 -12.66
CA LEU A 468 14.49 20.40 -12.59
C LEU A 468 13.39 21.45 -12.72
N ALA A 469 13.55 22.62 -12.09
CA ALA A 469 12.62 23.75 -12.20
C ALA A 469 12.57 24.31 -13.63
N GLU A 470 13.73 24.45 -14.30
CA GLU A 470 13.81 24.85 -15.71
C GLU A 470 13.06 23.86 -16.62
N ARG A 471 13.31 22.55 -16.46
CA ARG A 471 12.63 21.50 -17.24
C ARG A 471 11.13 21.49 -17.00
N MET A 472 10.70 21.64 -15.75
CA MET A 472 9.28 21.74 -15.39
C MET A 472 8.63 22.96 -16.07
N ALA A 473 9.23 24.14 -15.94
CA ALA A 473 8.75 25.37 -16.56
C ALA A 473 8.63 25.24 -18.09
N ALA A 474 9.66 24.73 -18.76
CA ALA A 474 9.66 24.49 -20.19
C ALA A 474 8.53 23.53 -20.61
N ARG A 475 8.36 22.42 -19.86
CA ARG A 475 7.35 21.40 -20.15
C ARG A 475 5.93 21.93 -19.97
N THR A 476 5.66 22.68 -18.90
CA THR A 476 4.34 23.31 -18.66
C THR A 476 3.92 24.22 -19.83
N LEU A 477 4.83 25.07 -20.33
CA LEU A 477 4.53 25.98 -21.44
C LEU A 477 4.27 25.22 -22.75
N VAL A 478 5.12 24.24 -23.09
CA VAL A 478 4.97 23.46 -24.33
C VAL A 478 3.71 22.59 -24.29
N PHE A 479 3.40 21.99 -23.13
CA PHE A 479 2.20 21.17 -22.93
C PHE A 479 0.93 22.00 -23.09
N PHE A 480 0.89 23.21 -22.51
CA PHE A 480 -0.21 24.16 -22.71
C PHE A 480 -0.42 24.47 -24.19
N VAL A 481 0.63 24.87 -24.92
CA VAL A 481 0.53 25.21 -26.36
C VAL A 481 0.04 24.02 -27.18
N ARG A 482 0.53 22.81 -26.88
CA ARG A 482 0.07 21.58 -27.55
C ARG A 482 -1.42 21.36 -27.34
N HIS A 483 -1.91 21.45 -26.10
CA HIS A 483 -3.33 21.24 -25.79
C HIS A 483 -4.23 22.35 -26.35
N ALA A 484 -3.78 23.61 -26.29
CA ALA A 484 -4.47 24.73 -26.90
C ALA A 484 -4.56 24.61 -28.43
N SER A 485 -3.55 24.02 -29.08
CA SER A 485 -3.58 23.74 -30.53
C SER A 485 -4.51 22.60 -30.92
N LEU A 486 -4.81 21.67 -30.00
CA LEU A 486 -5.65 20.48 -30.24
C LEU A 486 -7.13 20.71 -29.97
N TRP A 487 -7.47 21.64 -29.07
CA TRP A 487 -8.84 21.98 -28.72
C TRP A 487 -9.75 22.26 -29.95
N PRO A 488 -9.33 23.08 -30.94
CA PRO A 488 -10.17 23.39 -32.10
C PRO A 488 -10.44 22.17 -32.99
N VAL A 489 -9.51 21.21 -33.03
CA VAL A 489 -9.63 20.00 -33.86
C VAL A 489 -10.64 19.02 -33.25
N ARG A 490 -10.66 18.88 -31.91
CA ARG A 490 -11.59 17.99 -31.20
C ARG A 490 -13.01 18.55 -31.16
N ALA A 491 -13.15 19.87 -31.14
CA ALA A 491 -14.45 20.50 -31.08
C ALA A 491 -15.30 20.28 -32.34
N GLN A 492 -14.70 19.91 -33.50
CA GLN A 492 -15.24 19.43 -34.81
C GLN A 492 -16.50 20.11 -35.41
N VAL A 493 -17.18 20.97 -34.66
CA VAL A 493 -18.54 21.49 -34.89
C VAL A 493 -18.54 23.02 -34.77
N ARG A 494 -17.57 23.66 -34.08
CA ARG A 494 -17.51 25.13 -33.93
C ARG A 494 -16.06 25.65 -33.87
N PRO A 495 -15.66 26.62 -34.72
CA PRO A 495 -14.38 27.30 -34.60
C PRO A 495 -14.33 28.19 -33.35
N LEU A 496 -13.13 28.42 -32.77
CA LEU A 496 -12.97 29.37 -31.66
C LEU A 496 -13.44 30.76 -32.08
N GLY A 497 -14.52 31.24 -31.47
CA GLY A 497 -14.96 32.63 -31.58
C GLY A 497 -13.95 33.61 -30.97
N GLN A 498 -14.11 34.90 -31.25
CA GLN A 498 -13.22 35.95 -30.74
C GLN A 498 -13.14 35.95 -29.21
N ALA A 499 -14.27 35.72 -28.52
CA ALA A 499 -14.31 35.61 -27.06
C ALA A 499 -13.49 34.42 -26.52
N GLY A 500 -13.59 33.24 -27.15
CA GLY A 500 -12.78 32.07 -26.78
C GLY A 500 -11.29 32.27 -27.01
N LYS A 501 -10.89 32.96 -28.09
CA LYS A 501 -9.49 33.33 -28.34
C LYS A 501 -8.95 34.29 -27.30
N LEU A 502 -9.75 35.27 -26.88
CA LEU A 502 -9.40 36.21 -25.82
C LEU A 502 -9.26 35.50 -24.47
N GLN A 503 -10.18 34.60 -24.12
CA GLN A 503 -10.09 33.78 -22.91
C GLN A 503 -8.83 32.91 -22.90
N MET A 504 -8.53 32.22 -24.00
CA MET A 504 -7.31 31.39 -24.14
C MET A 504 -6.03 32.23 -24.04
N ALA A 505 -6.01 33.43 -24.62
CA ALA A 505 -4.86 34.33 -24.56
C ALA A 505 -4.63 34.89 -23.15
N LYS A 506 -5.71 35.05 -22.38
CA LYS A 506 -5.65 35.44 -20.99
C LYS A 506 -5.17 34.31 -20.09
N ASP A 507 -5.77 33.13 -20.22
CA ASP A 507 -5.33 31.89 -19.54
C ASP A 507 -3.84 31.62 -19.77
N MET A 508 -3.37 31.85 -21.00
CA MET A 508 -1.96 31.80 -21.36
C MET A 508 -1.10 32.85 -20.64
N ALA A 509 -1.61 34.09 -20.50
CA ALA A 509 -0.88 35.16 -19.81
C ALA A 509 -0.76 34.87 -18.31
N GLU A 510 -1.81 34.36 -17.68
CA GLU A 510 -1.81 33.96 -16.27
C GLU A 510 -0.84 32.80 -16.00
N LEU A 511 -0.88 31.77 -16.86
CA LEU A 511 0.08 30.67 -16.78
C LEU A 511 1.53 31.15 -16.98
N GLN A 512 1.75 32.05 -17.94
CA GLN A 512 3.06 32.65 -18.19
C GLN A 512 3.58 33.39 -16.95
N MET A 513 2.74 34.22 -16.34
CA MET A 513 3.09 34.97 -15.13
C MET A 513 3.44 34.04 -13.97
N ALA A 514 2.63 33.00 -13.74
CA ALA A 514 2.90 32.02 -12.69
C ALA A 514 4.20 31.24 -12.92
N VAL A 515 4.48 30.79 -14.15
CA VAL A 515 5.72 30.09 -14.47
C VAL A 515 6.94 31.01 -14.30
N GLY A 516 6.86 32.25 -14.78
CA GLY A 516 7.96 33.22 -14.69
C GLY A 516 8.26 33.70 -13.28
N ALA A 517 7.21 33.93 -12.48
CA ALA A 517 7.34 34.35 -11.09
C ALA A 517 7.75 33.19 -10.18
N SER A 518 7.25 31.97 -10.46
CA SER A 518 7.30 30.88 -9.50
C SER A 518 8.27 29.73 -9.84
N LEU A 519 8.51 29.41 -11.11
CA LEU A 519 9.34 28.26 -11.48
C LEU A 519 10.71 28.66 -12.04
N TYR A 520 10.72 29.45 -13.11
CA TYR A 520 11.96 29.80 -13.81
C TYR A 520 11.79 31.06 -14.66
N PRO A 521 12.80 31.95 -14.74
CA PRO A 521 12.73 33.16 -15.58
C PRO A 521 12.48 32.84 -17.06
N LEU A 522 11.40 33.38 -17.61
CA LEU A 522 10.93 33.03 -18.97
C LEU A 522 11.93 33.37 -20.08
N GLU A 523 12.69 34.44 -19.91
CA GLU A 523 13.67 34.91 -20.90
C GLU A 523 14.79 33.89 -21.11
N GLN A 524 15.09 33.09 -20.08
CA GLN A 524 16.14 32.08 -20.09
C GLN A 524 15.63 30.70 -20.51
N LEU A 525 14.31 30.52 -20.69
CA LEU A 525 13.75 29.29 -21.25
C LEU A 525 13.94 29.20 -22.78
N HIS A 526 14.35 30.29 -23.44
CA HIS A 526 14.63 30.33 -24.88
C HIS A 526 13.48 29.78 -25.75
N GLN A 527 13.63 28.57 -26.31
CA GLN A 527 12.74 27.98 -27.32
C GLN A 527 11.29 27.79 -26.83
N PRO A 528 11.02 27.13 -25.68
CA PRO A 528 9.69 27.05 -25.07
C PRO A 528 8.92 28.37 -24.98
N TYR A 529 9.62 29.46 -24.62
CA TYR A 529 8.99 30.77 -24.49
C TYR A 529 8.71 31.43 -25.85
N ARG A 530 9.61 31.25 -26.83
CA ARG A 530 9.39 31.67 -28.22
C ARG A 530 8.22 30.94 -28.87
N VAL A 531 8.08 29.64 -28.63
CA VAL A 531 6.93 28.81 -29.05
C VAL A 531 5.61 29.37 -28.53
N LEU A 532 5.54 29.71 -27.23
CA LEU A 532 4.35 30.29 -26.60
C LEU A 532 3.97 31.64 -27.24
N LYS A 533 4.96 32.54 -27.40
CA LYS A 533 4.77 33.86 -28.03
C LYS A 533 4.32 33.76 -29.48
N ALA A 534 4.97 32.89 -30.27
CA ALA A 534 4.63 32.65 -31.66
C ALA A 534 3.19 32.14 -31.78
N PHE A 535 2.81 31.15 -30.95
CA PHE A 535 1.44 30.63 -30.93
C PHE A 535 0.42 31.71 -30.55
N ARG A 536 0.68 32.53 -29.52
CA ARG A 536 -0.20 33.65 -29.13
C ARG A 536 -0.45 34.62 -30.27
N SER A 537 0.61 35.06 -30.95
CA SER A 537 0.51 35.97 -32.09
C SER A 537 -0.24 35.32 -33.26
N LEU A 538 0.04 34.04 -33.53
CA LEU A 538 -0.61 33.32 -34.60
C LEU A 538 -2.11 33.16 -34.34
N MET A 539 -2.58 32.87 -33.12
CA MET A 539 -4.02 32.75 -32.79
C MET A 539 -4.89 33.93 -33.28
N PHE A 540 -4.35 35.15 -33.28
CA PHE A 540 -5.05 36.36 -33.72
C PHE A 540 -4.72 36.78 -35.17
N SER A 541 -3.78 36.11 -35.83
CA SER A 541 -3.44 36.38 -37.22
C SER A 541 -4.55 35.95 -38.18
N GLN A 542 -4.77 36.73 -39.24
CA GLN A 542 -5.69 36.38 -40.33
C GLN A 542 -5.19 35.13 -41.08
N PRO A 543 -6.10 34.27 -41.59
CA PRO A 543 -5.75 32.99 -42.23
C PRO A 543 -4.74 33.13 -43.38
N ASP A 544 -4.87 34.17 -44.21
CA ASP A 544 -3.97 34.41 -45.35
C ASP A 544 -2.56 34.84 -44.92
N ALA A 545 -2.44 35.49 -43.75
CA ALA A 545 -1.17 35.98 -43.21
C ALA A 545 -0.40 34.90 -42.42
N VAL A 546 -1.04 33.78 -42.05
CA VAL A 546 -0.40 32.71 -41.26
C VAL A 546 0.62 31.94 -42.08
N LEU A 547 0.29 31.57 -43.33
CA LEU A 547 1.15 30.75 -44.20
C LEU A 547 2.45 31.46 -44.59
N VAL A 548 2.44 32.79 -44.57
CA VAL A 548 3.60 33.65 -44.91
C VAL A 548 4.36 34.09 -43.66
N SER A 549 3.84 33.82 -42.45
CA SER A 549 4.41 34.31 -41.21
C SER A 549 5.73 33.59 -40.86
N PRO A 550 6.82 34.32 -40.58
CA PRO A 550 8.08 33.71 -40.14
C PRO A 550 7.94 33.01 -38.78
N LEU A 551 6.89 33.32 -38.00
CA LEU A 551 6.61 32.74 -36.69
C LEU A 551 6.26 31.24 -36.75
N LEU A 552 5.89 30.71 -37.92
CA LEU A 552 5.68 29.27 -38.12
C LEU A 552 6.97 28.46 -37.90
N ARG A 553 8.15 29.06 -38.15
CA ARG A 553 9.45 28.39 -37.98
C ARG A 553 9.82 28.17 -36.50
N GLU A 554 9.23 28.95 -35.60
CA GLU A 554 9.47 28.82 -34.16
C GLU A 554 8.62 27.71 -33.52
N LEU A 555 7.61 27.19 -34.22
CA LEU A 555 6.69 26.17 -33.72
C LEU A 555 7.10 24.75 -34.16
N PRO A 556 6.92 23.73 -33.31
CA PRO A 556 7.06 22.33 -33.72
C PRO A 556 6.06 21.96 -34.85
N PRO A 557 6.46 21.13 -35.84
CA PRO A 557 5.61 20.77 -36.98
C PRO A 557 4.23 20.22 -36.58
N SER A 558 4.16 19.45 -35.50
CA SER A 558 2.89 18.91 -34.99
C SER A 558 1.91 20.00 -34.54
N ILE A 559 2.42 21.08 -33.92
CA ILE A 559 1.59 22.20 -33.43
C ILE A 559 1.12 23.04 -34.62
N VAL A 560 1.98 23.24 -35.62
CA VAL A 560 1.62 23.92 -36.87
C VAL A 560 0.47 23.19 -37.56
N VAL A 561 0.58 21.88 -37.73
CA VAL A 561 -0.45 21.05 -38.37
C VAL A 561 -1.78 21.14 -37.61
N HIS A 562 -1.79 20.96 -36.29
CA HIS A 562 -3.03 21.08 -35.49
C HIS A 562 -3.65 22.48 -35.57
N HIS A 563 -2.82 23.52 -35.56
CA HIS A 563 -3.29 24.90 -35.67
C HIS A 563 -3.92 25.21 -37.03
N LEU A 564 -3.36 24.68 -38.13
CA LEU A 564 -3.90 24.85 -39.48
C LEU A 564 -5.21 24.06 -39.67
N PHE A 565 -5.27 22.80 -39.19
CA PHE A 565 -6.49 22.00 -39.24
C PHE A 565 -7.64 22.62 -38.43
N GLY A 566 -7.34 23.16 -37.24
CA GLY A 566 -8.31 23.86 -36.41
C GLY A 566 -8.91 25.13 -37.06
N ARG A 567 -8.25 25.68 -38.09
CA ARG A 567 -8.72 26.84 -38.85
C ARG A 567 -9.47 26.49 -40.12
N GLN A 568 -9.08 25.43 -40.83
CA GLN A 568 -9.77 25.00 -42.06
C GLN A 568 -11.23 24.62 -41.79
N VAL A 569 -11.53 24.07 -40.62
CA VAL A 569 -12.92 23.78 -40.19
C VAL A 569 -13.72 25.07 -39.93
N ALA A 570 -13.07 26.21 -39.70
CA ALA A 570 -13.71 27.53 -39.54
C ALA A 570 -14.14 28.15 -40.88
N THR A 571 -13.40 27.86 -41.94
CA THR A 571 -13.67 28.30 -43.31
C THR A 571 -14.30 27.13 -44.07
N GLY A 572 -15.61 26.93 -43.89
CA GLY A 572 -16.32 25.82 -44.50
C GLY A 572 -16.01 25.67 -45.99
N LEU A 573 -15.55 24.49 -46.38
CA LEU A 573 -15.87 23.94 -47.69
C LEU A 573 -17.39 23.73 -47.68
N GLY A 574 -18.13 24.68 -48.25
CA GLY A 574 -19.45 24.39 -48.78
C GLY A 574 -19.34 23.29 -49.85
N PRO A 575 -20.36 22.44 -50.02
CA PRO A 575 -20.33 21.43 -51.06
C PRO A 575 -20.21 22.14 -52.41
N ALA A 576 -19.16 21.83 -53.16
CA ALA A 576 -19.08 22.18 -54.57
C ALA A 576 -20.13 21.35 -55.31
N HIS A 577 -21.05 22.03 -55.98
CA HIS A 577 -21.76 21.50 -57.13
C HIS A 577 -20.86 21.50 -58.35
#